data_AF-K4AGJ8-F1
#
_entry.id   AF-K4AGJ8-F1
#
_cell.length_a   1.000
_cell.length_b   1.000
_cell.length_c   1.000
_cell.angle_alpha   90.00
_cell.angle_beta   90.00
_cell.angle_gamma   90.00
#
_symmetry.space_group_name_H-M   'P 1'
#
loop_
_entity.id
_entity.type
_entity.pdbx_description
1 polymer ?
#
loop_
_entity_poly.entity_id
_entity_poly.type
_entity_poly.pdbx_seq_one_letter_code
_entity_poly.pdbx_strand_id
1 'polypeptide(L)'
;MINIFLMQDICDVCPEKLPNYEAKIKNFFEEHLHTDEEIRYCLEGSGYFDVRDQNDQWIRIAVKKGGMIVLPAGMYHRFTLDTDNYIKAMRLFVGEPVWTPYNRPHDHLPARKEYVDRIINRGGNQAVEAR
;
A
#
# COMPACT_ATOMS: atom_id res chain seq x y z
N MET A 1 8.84 -23.51 -5.93
CA MET A 1 8.42 -22.14 -5.57
C MET A 1 6.98 -22.22 -5.09
N ILE A 2 6.72 -21.89 -3.83
CA ILE A 2 5.35 -21.83 -3.31
C ILE A 2 4.77 -20.50 -3.80
N ASN A 3 3.86 -20.54 -4.78
CA ASN A 3 3.15 -19.34 -5.21
C ASN A 3 2.00 -19.08 -4.23
N ILE A 4 2.22 -18.17 -3.28
CA ILE A 4 1.22 -17.75 -2.30
C ILE A 4 0.18 -16.77 -2.88
N PHE A 5 0.47 -16.15 -4.03
CA PHE A 5 -0.44 -15.20 -4.69
C PHE A 5 -1.23 -15.91 -5.78
N LEU A 6 -2.55 -15.94 -5.61
CA LEU A 6 -3.45 -16.69 -6.49
C LEU A 6 -3.90 -15.85 -7.68
N MET A 7 -3.84 -14.52 -7.57
CA MET A 7 -4.30 -13.58 -8.60
C MET A 7 -3.34 -12.40 -8.76
N GLN A 8 -3.27 -11.88 -9.98
CA GLN A 8 -2.50 -10.69 -10.33
C GLN A 8 -3.15 -9.93 -11.48
N ASP A 9 -2.90 -8.63 -11.55
CA ASP A 9 -3.11 -7.83 -12.75
C ASP A 9 -2.06 -6.72 -12.89
N ILE A 10 -2.08 -6.02 -14.03
CA ILE A 10 -1.17 -4.92 -14.33
C ILE A 10 -1.96 -3.61 -14.38
N CYS A 11 -1.44 -2.58 -13.72
CA CYS A 11 -2.01 -1.24 -13.72
C CYS A 11 -0.94 -0.22 -14.13
N ASP A 12 -1.19 0.48 -15.24
CA ASP A 12 -0.47 1.69 -15.62
C ASP A 12 -1.16 2.89 -14.98
N VAL A 13 -0.40 3.70 -14.25
CA VAL A 13 -0.86 4.93 -13.61
C VAL A 13 -0.11 6.10 -14.24
N CYS A 14 -0.76 6.74 -15.21
CA CYS A 14 -0.41 8.04 -15.79
C CYS A 14 -1.66 8.69 -16.40
N PRO A 15 -1.63 10.02 -16.68
CA PRO A 15 -2.79 10.75 -17.21
C PRO A 15 -3.41 10.12 -18.46
N GLU A 16 -2.59 9.58 -19.36
CA GLU A 16 -3.03 9.08 -20.67
C GLU A 16 -3.62 7.67 -20.61
N LYS A 17 -3.18 6.84 -19.66
CA LYS A 17 -3.50 5.40 -19.63
C LYS A 17 -4.51 5.01 -18.56
N LEU A 18 -4.62 5.77 -17.47
CA LEU A 18 -5.49 5.41 -16.35
C LEU A 18 -6.89 6.03 -16.53
N PRO A 19 -7.96 5.23 -16.68
CA PRO A 19 -9.32 5.76 -16.78
C PRO A 19 -9.72 6.50 -15.50
N ASN A 20 -10.34 7.67 -15.66
CA ASN A 20 -10.69 8.58 -14.54
C ASN A 20 -9.47 8.98 -13.69
N TYR A 21 -8.31 9.20 -14.34
CA TYR A 21 -7.03 9.50 -13.70
C TYR A 21 -7.13 10.51 -12.56
N GLU A 22 -7.69 11.70 -12.78
CA GLU A 22 -7.77 12.77 -11.77
C GLU A 22 -8.49 12.32 -10.50
N ALA A 23 -9.64 11.64 -10.66
CA ALA A 23 -10.39 11.12 -9.53
C ALA A 23 -9.64 9.99 -8.81
N LYS A 24 -8.98 9.10 -9.57
CA LYS A 24 -8.22 7.97 -9.01
C LYS A 24 -6.98 8.43 -8.26
N ILE A 25 -6.16 9.31 -8.82
CA ILE A 25 -4.96 9.86 -8.15
C ILE A 25 -5.35 10.57 -6.87
N LYS A 26 -6.43 11.36 -6.89
CA LYS A 26 -6.95 11.98 -5.67
C LYS A 26 -7.32 10.95 -4.61
N ASN A 27 -8.05 9.89 -5.00
CA ASN A 27 -8.43 8.82 -4.07
C ASN A 27 -7.23 8.03 -3.56
N PHE A 28 -6.21 7.78 -4.40
CA PHE A 28 -4.98 7.10 -3.98
C PHE A 28 -4.20 7.93 -2.95
N PHE A 29 -4.24 9.26 -3.06
CA PHE A 29 -3.52 10.16 -2.16
C PHE A 29 -4.26 10.52 -0.87
N GLU A 30 -5.58 10.37 -0.86
CA GLU A 30 -6.37 10.47 0.38
C GLU A 30 -5.87 9.39 1.37
N GLU A 31 -5.63 9.73 2.64
CA GLU A 31 -5.17 8.76 3.63
C GLU A 31 -6.25 7.70 3.88
N HIS A 32 -5.93 6.43 3.64
CA HIS A 32 -6.88 5.32 3.74
C HIS A 32 -6.23 4.04 4.26
N LEU A 33 -7.07 3.03 4.52
CA LEU A 33 -6.65 1.67 4.81
C LEU A 33 -7.46 0.67 3.97
N HIS A 34 -6.95 -0.56 3.91
CA HIS A 34 -7.63 -1.72 3.35
C HIS A 34 -7.82 -2.82 4.40
N THR A 35 -8.83 -3.67 4.21
CA THR A 35 -9.07 -4.86 5.05
C THR A 35 -8.17 -6.04 4.71
N ASP A 36 -7.47 -5.94 3.60
CA ASP A 36 -6.55 -6.93 3.04
C ASP A 36 -5.19 -6.27 2.76
N GLU A 37 -4.17 -7.06 2.47
CA GLU A 37 -2.85 -6.53 2.13
C GLU A 37 -2.87 -5.76 0.81
N GLU A 38 -2.17 -4.63 0.77
CA GLU A 38 -1.89 -3.91 -0.46
C GLU A 38 -0.50 -4.28 -0.98
N ILE A 39 -0.48 -5.12 -2.01
CA ILE A 39 0.75 -5.66 -2.59
C ILE A 39 1.00 -5.07 -3.97
N ARG A 40 2.18 -4.49 -4.16
CA ARG A 40 2.59 -3.83 -5.41
C ARG A 40 4.01 -4.20 -5.78
N TYR A 41 4.20 -4.65 -7.01
CA TYR A 41 5.50 -4.84 -7.61
C TYR A 41 5.67 -3.88 -8.79
N CYS A 42 6.66 -2.99 -8.70
CA CYS A 42 6.89 -1.96 -9.71
C CYS A 42 7.65 -2.56 -10.91
N LEU A 43 7.00 -2.60 -12.07
CA LEU A 43 7.56 -3.09 -13.32
C LEU A 43 8.31 -2.00 -14.09
N GLU A 44 7.79 -0.77 -14.07
CA GLU A 44 8.33 0.40 -14.75
C GLU A 44 7.95 1.68 -13.98
N GLY A 45 8.72 2.76 -14.17
CA GLY A 45 8.46 4.04 -13.51
C GLY A 45 8.73 4.02 -12.00
N SER A 46 8.04 4.90 -11.28
CA SER A 46 8.21 5.08 -9.83
C SER A 46 7.08 5.89 -9.17
N GLY A 47 7.04 5.82 -7.84
CA GLY A 47 6.13 6.61 -7.02
C GLY A 47 6.45 6.48 -5.54
N TYR A 48 5.62 7.12 -4.71
CA TYR A 48 5.75 7.13 -3.27
C TYR A 48 4.56 6.47 -2.60
N PHE A 49 4.84 5.59 -1.65
CA PHE A 49 3.88 5.16 -0.65
C PHE A 49 4.22 5.85 0.66
N ASP A 50 3.31 6.69 1.15
CA ASP A 50 3.45 7.27 2.48
C ASP A 50 2.69 6.39 3.47
N VAL A 51 3.32 6.04 4.60
CA VAL A 51 2.74 5.23 5.68
C VAL A 51 2.89 5.93 7.02
N ARG A 52 2.03 5.62 7.99
CA ARG A 52 2.15 6.12 9.36
C ARG A 52 3.11 5.25 10.19
N ASP A 53 4.05 5.89 10.88
CA ASP A 53 4.85 5.23 11.92
C ASP A 53 4.05 5.05 13.22
N GLN A 54 4.71 4.51 14.25
CA GLN A 54 4.10 4.29 15.57
C GLN A 54 3.69 5.57 16.31
N ASN A 55 4.25 6.72 15.94
CA ASN A 55 3.95 8.04 16.47
C ASN A 55 3.01 8.83 15.54
N ASP A 56 2.35 8.13 14.61
CA ASP A 56 1.46 8.70 13.59
C ASP A 56 2.15 9.75 12.70
N GLN A 57 3.47 9.67 12.52
CA GLN A 57 4.24 10.50 11.59
C GLN A 57 4.34 9.84 10.22
N TRP A 58 4.40 10.66 9.16
CA TRP A 58 4.54 10.16 7.80
C TRP A 58 5.97 9.67 7.52
N ILE A 59 6.10 8.44 7.05
CA ILE A 59 7.29 7.89 6.41
C ILE A 59 7.00 7.76 4.92
N ARG A 60 7.85 8.36 4.08
CA ARG A 60 7.78 8.25 2.62
C ARG A 60 8.68 7.14 2.11
N ILE A 61 8.09 6.17 1.41
CA ILE A 61 8.78 5.03 0.81
C ILE A 61 8.81 5.24 -0.71
N ALA A 62 10.00 5.40 -1.27
CA ALA A 62 10.19 5.48 -2.71
C ALA A 62 10.20 4.07 -3.32
N VAL A 63 9.27 3.78 -4.21
CA VAL A 63 9.20 2.51 -4.94
C VAL A 63 9.52 2.77 -6.40
N LYS A 64 10.53 2.07 -6.90
CA LYS A 64 11.02 2.15 -8.29
C LYS A 64 10.99 0.76 -8.93
N LYS A 65 11.22 0.69 -10.24
CA LYS A 65 11.33 -0.58 -10.99
C LYS A 65 12.14 -1.64 -10.24
N GLY A 66 11.55 -2.83 -10.10
CA GLY A 66 12.12 -3.97 -9.37
C GLY A 66 11.83 -3.96 -7.86
N GLY A 67 11.28 -2.86 -7.32
CA GLY A 67 10.82 -2.78 -5.94
C GLY A 67 9.46 -3.45 -5.75
N MET A 68 9.33 -4.22 -4.68
CA MET A 68 8.07 -4.78 -4.20
C MET A 68 7.76 -4.21 -2.82
N ILE A 69 6.50 -3.83 -2.59
CA ILE A 69 6.00 -3.39 -1.29
C ILE A 69 4.76 -4.21 -0.93
N VAL A 70 4.67 -4.57 0.35
CA VAL A 70 3.51 -5.21 0.98
C VAL A 70 3.11 -4.32 2.14
N LEU A 71 1.94 -3.68 2.02
CA LEU A 71 1.34 -2.93 3.11
C LEU A 71 0.34 -3.85 3.82
N PRO A 72 0.49 -4.09 5.13
CA PRO A 72 -0.41 -4.98 5.85
C PRO A 72 -1.81 -4.37 5.97
N ALA A 73 -2.82 -5.24 6.03
CA ALA A 73 -4.20 -4.86 6.30
C ALA A 73 -4.29 -3.95 7.54
N GLY A 74 -5.12 -2.92 7.49
CA GLY A 74 -5.33 -1.98 8.59
C GLY A 74 -4.24 -0.90 8.77
N MET A 75 -3.19 -0.88 7.95
CA MET A 75 -2.22 0.23 7.94
C MET A 75 -2.80 1.45 7.24
N TYR A 76 -2.69 2.63 7.87
CA TYR A 76 -2.96 3.90 7.19
C TYR A 76 -1.82 4.25 6.24
N HIS A 77 -2.18 4.48 4.99
CA HIS A 77 -1.26 4.79 3.92
C HIS A 77 -1.91 5.66 2.84
N ARG A 78 -1.08 6.11 1.90
CA ARG A 78 -1.51 6.75 0.65
C ARG A 78 -0.44 6.56 -0.42
N PHE A 79 -0.84 6.70 -1.67
CA PHE A 79 0.04 6.63 -2.82
C PHE A 79 0.03 7.95 -3.61
N THR A 80 1.19 8.33 -4.14
CA THR A 80 1.30 9.40 -5.13
C THR A 80 2.39 9.07 -6.15
N LEU A 81 2.23 9.56 -7.37
CA LEU A 81 3.30 9.56 -8.35
C LEU A 81 4.41 10.51 -7.88
N ASP A 82 5.64 10.25 -8.32
CA ASP A 82 6.70 11.24 -8.22
C ASP A 82 6.66 12.20 -9.43
N THR A 83 7.71 13.01 -9.58
CA THR A 83 7.79 14.02 -10.64
C THR A 83 7.82 13.45 -12.05
N ASP A 84 8.14 12.16 -12.22
CA ASP A 84 8.16 11.50 -13.53
C ASP A 84 6.74 11.11 -13.98
N ASN A 85 5.73 11.23 -13.10
CA ASN A 85 4.31 11.05 -13.37
C ASN A 85 3.93 9.71 -14.04
N TYR A 86 4.70 8.66 -13.78
CA TYR A 86 4.43 7.33 -14.33
C TYR A 86 4.85 6.21 -13.39
N ILE A 87 3.95 5.26 -13.15
CA ILE A 87 4.29 3.93 -12.65
C ILE A 87 3.48 2.86 -13.37
N LYS A 88 4.13 1.72 -13.62
CA LYS A 88 3.47 0.47 -13.99
C LYS A 88 3.65 -0.53 -12.88
N ALA A 89 2.57 -0.89 -12.22
CA ALA A 89 2.58 -1.81 -11.09
C ALA A 89 1.86 -3.10 -11.44
N MET A 90 2.48 -4.22 -11.12
CA MET A 90 1.78 -5.49 -10.93
C MET A 90 1.17 -5.47 -9.53
N ARG A 91 -0.14 -5.73 -9.46
CA ARG A 91 -0.88 -5.83 -8.20
C ARG A 91 -1.11 -7.30 -7.91
N LEU A 92 -0.82 -7.75 -6.70
CA LEU A 92 -0.91 -9.15 -6.30
C LEU A 92 -1.94 -9.34 -5.18
N PHE A 93 -2.64 -10.48 -5.17
CA PHE A 93 -3.68 -10.77 -4.18
C PHE A 93 -3.59 -12.18 -3.62
N VAL A 94 -4.03 -12.30 -2.38
CA VAL A 94 -4.38 -13.57 -1.75
C VAL A 94 -5.88 -13.78 -1.95
N GLY A 95 -6.25 -14.49 -3.02
CA GLY A 95 -7.66 -14.70 -3.40
C GLY A 95 -8.24 -13.58 -4.26
N GLU A 96 -9.57 -13.46 -4.26
CA GLU A 96 -10.30 -12.45 -5.04
C GLU A 96 -10.03 -11.03 -4.51
N PRO A 97 -9.67 -10.06 -5.37
CA PRO A 97 -9.26 -8.75 -4.93
C PRO A 97 -10.44 -7.92 -4.38
N VAL A 98 -10.29 -7.40 -3.16
CA VAL A 98 -11.17 -6.37 -2.59
C VAL A 98 -10.41 -5.05 -2.56
N TRP A 99 -10.90 -4.08 -3.33
CA TRP A 99 -10.22 -2.80 -3.56
C TRP A 99 -10.67 -1.65 -2.69
N THR A 100 -11.69 -1.86 -1.85
CA THR A 100 -12.38 -0.76 -1.17
C THR A 100 -11.44 -0.02 -0.22
N PRO A 101 -11.14 1.26 -0.48
CA PRO A 101 -10.41 2.08 0.48
C PRO A 101 -11.36 2.60 1.56
N TYR A 102 -10.90 2.62 2.80
CA TYR A 102 -11.58 3.25 3.92
C TYR A 102 -10.78 4.47 4.38
N ASN A 103 -11.17 5.66 3.91
CA ASN A 103 -10.48 6.92 4.21
C ASN A 103 -10.51 7.22 5.71
N ARG A 104 -9.40 7.64 6.29
CA ARG A 104 -9.34 7.95 7.73
C ARG A 104 -10.39 9.01 8.12
N PRO A 105 -11.14 8.86 9.24
CA PRO A 105 -11.02 7.85 10.29
C PRO A 105 -11.90 6.60 10.08
N HIS A 106 -11.32 5.43 10.34
CA HIS A 106 -12.00 4.12 10.32
C HIS A 106 -11.41 3.14 11.37
N ASP A 107 -11.02 3.65 12.54
CA ASP A 107 -10.37 2.86 13.61
C ASP A 107 -11.25 1.75 14.22
N HIS A 108 -12.55 1.76 13.92
CA HIS A 108 -13.48 0.73 14.39
C HIS A 108 -13.35 -0.60 13.63
N LEU A 109 -12.75 -0.60 12.42
CA LEU A 109 -12.64 -1.78 11.56
C LEU A 109 -11.80 -2.89 12.22
N PRO A 110 -12.19 -4.17 12.11
CA PRO A 110 -11.44 -5.28 12.69
C PRO A 110 -9.97 -5.35 12.25
N ALA A 111 -9.71 -5.18 10.94
CA ALA A 111 -8.35 -5.19 10.40
C ALA A 111 -7.45 -4.11 11.02
N ARG A 112 -8.01 -2.92 11.31
CA ARG A 112 -7.28 -1.82 11.97
C ARG A 112 -6.93 -2.16 13.42
N LYS A 113 -7.87 -2.74 14.17
CA LYS A 113 -7.63 -3.18 15.55
C LYS A 113 -6.55 -4.26 15.60
N GLU A 114 -6.64 -5.24 14.70
CA GLU A 114 -5.63 -6.32 14.59
C GLU A 114 -4.25 -5.76 14.22
N TYR A 115 -4.16 -4.82 13.28
CA TYR A 115 -2.93 -4.12 12.94
C TYR A 115 -2.31 -3.43 14.15
N VAL A 116 -3.10 -2.66 14.90
CA VAL A 116 -2.62 -1.95 16.10
C VAL A 116 -2.13 -2.94 17.16
N ASP A 117 -2.89 -4.00 17.42
CA ASP A 117 -2.54 -5.00 18.42
C ASP A 117 -1.28 -5.80 18.05
N ARG A 118 -1.11 -6.17 16.78
CA ARG A 118 -0.02 -7.05 16.33
C ARG A 118 1.25 -6.33 15.93
N ILE A 119 1.15 -5.15 15.32
CA ILE A 119 2.31 -4.47 14.73
C ILE A 119 2.74 -3.31 15.63
N ILE A 120 1.80 -2.47 16.07
CA ILE A 120 2.15 -1.31 16.90
C ILE A 120 2.44 -1.74 18.35
N ASN A 121 1.53 -2.49 18.97
CA ASN A 121 1.65 -2.83 20.39
C ASN A 121 2.65 -3.96 20.65
N ARG A 122 2.73 -4.98 19.78
CA ARG A 122 3.70 -6.08 19.93
C ARG A 122 5.08 -5.78 19.30
N GLY A 123 5.15 -4.94 18.27
CA GLY A 123 6.40 -4.57 17.61
C GLY A 123 7.35 -3.70 18.45
N GLY A 124 6.86 -3.06 19.51
CA GLY A 124 7.68 -2.26 20.43
C GLY A 124 8.68 -3.05 21.30
N ASN A 125 8.58 -4.38 21.35
CA ASN A 125 9.37 -5.22 22.28
C ASN A 125 10.31 -6.25 21.63
N GLN A 126 10.45 -6.27 20.30
CA GLN A 126 11.42 -7.14 19.64
C GLN A 126 12.25 -6.35 18.64
N ALA A 127 13.28 -5.68 19.16
CA ALA A 127 14.43 -5.31 18.34
C ALA A 127 15.03 -6.60 17.79
N VAL A 128 14.88 -6.83 16.48
CA VAL A 128 15.61 -7.87 15.78
C VAL A 128 17.03 -7.34 15.61
N GLU A 129 17.97 -7.86 16.39
CA GLU A 129 19.39 -7.59 16.12
C GLU A 129 19.72 -8.15 14.73
N ALA A 130 20.12 -7.26 13.83
CA ALA A 130 20.68 -7.67 12.56
C ALA A 130 21.99 -8.43 12.84
N ARG A 131 22.02 -9.71 12.47
CA ARG A 131 23.24 -10.51 12.42
C ARG A 131 23.94 -10.36 11.09
#